data_AF-A0A1V5KH55-F1
#
_entry.id   AF-A0A1V5KH55-F1
#
_cell.length_a   1.000
_cell.length_b   1.000
_cell.length_c   1.000
_cell.angle_alpha   90.00
_cell.angle_beta   90.00
_cell.angle_gamma   90.00
#
_symmetry.space_group_name_H-M   'P 1'
#
loop_
_entity.id
_entity.type
_entity.pdbx_description
1 polymer ?
#
loop_
_entity_poly.entity_id
_entity_poly.type
_entity_poly.pdbx_seq_one_letter_code
_entity_poly.pdbx_strand_id
1 'polypeptide(L)'
;MVQAGLQALQEEKKRRGATKPIVRVRGTISPENFEHLYALTGIAQSLGADSLNFNWTWFTTHATGAAHQQLMKRLFDIEALSWRPFESDLVMDPEKRRRLDGIREQLIQLKSNRENFLITLSPNVKPEEVERYYTDIRYTFGSDRCYAVWLKSYVLPNGDVTPCPDYPDFIAGNILQQPFMEIWNGERYKHWRRELRARKLFPVCYRCCDLFLSNIAVI
;
A
#
# COMPACT_ATOMS: atom_id res chain seq x y z
N MET A 1 22.53 -7.54 -12.25
CA MET A 1 23.01 -6.85 -11.02
C MET A 1 22.26 -7.34 -9.77
N VAL A 2 20.92 -7.27 -9.72
CA VAL A 2 20.13 -7.72 -8.55
C VAL A 2 20.34 -9.20 -8.21
N GLN A 3 20.24 -10.10 -9.20
CA GLN A 3 20.41 -11.54 -8.98
C GLN A 3 21.79 -11.89 -8.41
N ALA A 4 22.86 -11.29 -8.95
CA ALA A 4 24.21 -11.49 -8.44
C ALA A 4 24.36 -11.01 -6.98
N GLY A 5 23.74 -9.88 -6.64
CA GLY A 5 23.73 -9.39 -5.25
C GLY A 5 22.98 -10.31 -4.30
N LEU A 6 21.83 -10.85 -4.72
CA LEU A 6 21.08 -11.82 -3.93
C LEU A 6 21.85 -13.14 -3.78
N GLN A 7 22.52 -13.63 -4.82
CA GLN A 7 23.37 -14.81 -4.75
C GLN A 7 24.51 -14.62 -3.75
N ALA A 8 25.25 -13.51 -3.84
CA ALA A 8 26.32 -13.19 -2.89
C ALA A 8 25.81 -13.12 -1.44
N LEU A 9 24.61 -12.57 -1.23
CA LEU A 9 23.97 -12.54 0.09
C LEU A 9 23.65 -13.95 0.61
N GLN A 10 23.12 -14.84 -0.23
CA GLN A 10 22.79 -16.21 0.16
C GLN A 10 24.05 -17.04 0.46
N GLU A 11 25.11 -16.87 -0.34
CA GLU A 11 26.41 -17.50 -0.10
C GLU A 11 26.98 -17.08 1.25
N GLU A 12 26.90 -15.78 1.58
CA GLU A 12 27.38 -15.26 2.86
C GLU A 12 26.54 -15.74 4.05
N LYS A 13 25.21 -15.85 3.89
CA LYS A 13 24.31 -16.47 4.88
C LYS A 13 24.74 -17.90 5.17
N LYS A 14 24.97 -18.70 4.11
CA LYS A 14 25.43 -20.09 4.24
C LYS A 14 26.78 -20.19 4.93
N ARG A 15 27.76 -19.36 4.53
CA ARG A 15 29.10 -19.33 5.12
C ARG A 15 29.08 -19.04 6.62
N ARG A 16 28.16 -18.18 7.07
CA ARG A 16 28.02 -17.80 8.49
C ARG A 16 27.02 -18.65 9.27
N GLY A 17 26.33 -19.59 8.64
CA GLY A 17 25.19 -20.29 9.26
C GLY A 17 24.04 -19.36 9.68
N ALA A 18 23.89 -18.21 9.00
CA ALA A 18 22.93 -17.18 9.34
C ALA A 18 21.61 -17.36 8.57
N THR A 19 20.49 -17.15 9.24
CA THR A 19 19.15 -17.13 8.62
C THR A 19 18.70 -15.73 8.20
N LYS A 20 19.43 -14.68 8.61
CA LYS A 20 19.17 -13.27 8.29
C LYS A 20 20.25 -12.69 7.37
N PRO A 21 19.92 -11.65 6.58
CA PRO A 21 18.61 -11.00 6.46
C PRO A 21 17.57 -11.87 5.74
N ILE A 22 16.30 -11.54 5.99
CA ILE A 22 15.15 -12.10 5.26
C ILE A 22 14.99 -11.31 3.96
N VAL A 23 14.90 -12.02 2.84
CA VAL A 23 14.65 -11.48 1.51
C VAL A 23 13.18 -11.68 1.19
N ARG A 24 12.46 -10.58 0.97
CA ARG A 24 11.07 -10.61 0.54
C ARG A 24 10.93 -9.92 -0.81
N VAL A 25 10.36 -10.63 -1.78
CA VAL A 25 9.94 -10.04 -3.05
C VAL A 25 8.57 -9.41 -2.86
N ARG A 26 8.36 -8.23 -3.45
CA ARG A 26 7.04 -7.58 -3.48
C ARG A 26 6.55 -7.51 -4.92
N GLY A 27 5.30 -7.93 -5.11
CA GLY A 27 4.56 -7.78 -6.35
C GLY A 27 3.43 -6.77 -6.19
N THR A 28 3.12 -6.04 -7.25
CA THR A 28 1.95 -5.17 -7.31
C THR A 28 0.90 -5.82 -8.19
N ILE A 29 -0.34 -5.93 -7.71
CA ILE A 29 -1.48 -6.40 -8.50
C ILE A 29 -2.09 -5.20 -9.21
N SER A 30 -2.14 -5.26 -10.53
CA SER A 30 -2.72 -4.22 -11.38
C SER A 30 -3.37 -4.83 -12.63
N PRO A 31 -4.35 -4.16 -13.24
CA PRO A 31 -4.86 -4.56 -14.55
C PRO A 31 -3.81 -4.51 -15.67
N GLU A 32 -2.68 -3.83 -15.47
CA GLU A 32 -1.61 -3.67 -16.46
C GLU A 32 -0.61 -4.84 -16.46
N ASN A 33 -0.56 -5.63 -15.39
CA ASN A 33 0.46 -6.69 -15.23
C ASN A 33 -0.10 -8.04 -14.80
N PHE A 34 -1.43 -8.22 -14.82
CA PHE A 34 -2.08 -9.38 -14.22
C PHE A 34 -1.58 -10.71 -14.81
N GLU A 35 -1.23 -10.76 -16.09
CA GLU A 35 -0.74 -11.95 -16.80
C GLU A 35 0.54 -12.54 -16.19
N HIS A 36 1.25 -11.78 -15.35
CA HIS A 36 2.52 -12.18 -14.75
C HIS A 36 2.44 -12.40 -13.23
N LEU A 37 1.25 -12.31 -12.63
CA LEU A 37 1.12 -12.43 -11.17
C LEU A 37 1.55 -13.82 -10.67
N TYR A 38 1.05 -14.89 -11.29
CA TYR A 38 1.46 -16.23 -10.91
C TYR A 38 2.94 -16.49 -11.23
N ALA A 39 3.45 -16.02 -12.37
CA ALA A 39 4.85 -16.20 -12.75
C ALA A 39 5.84 -15.62 -11.71
N LEU A 40 5.42 -14.60 -10.96
CA LEU A 40 6.24 -13.99 -9.91
C LEU A 40 6.57 -14.97 -8.76
N THR A 41 5.78 -16.03 -8.53
CA THR A 41 6.09 -17.04 -7.52
C THR A 41 7.40 -17.77 -7.87
N GLY A 42 7.50 -18.28 -9.10
CA GLY A 42 8.70 -18.97 -9.59
C GLY A 42 9.91 -18.04 -9.68
N ILE A 43 9.71 -16.77 -10.08
CA ILE A 43 10.77 -15.77 -10.06
C ILE A 43 11.28 -15.57 -8.63
N ALA A 44 10.39 -15.35 -7.66
CA ALA A 44 10.79 -15.11 -6.27
C ALA A 44 11.54 -16.30 -5.67
N GLN A 45 11.11 -17.54 -5.97
CA GLN A 45 11.82 -18.76 -5.56
C GLN A 45 13.18 -18.89 -6.23
N SER A 46 13.28 -18.61 -7.54
CA SER A 46 14.55 -18.68 -8.28
C SER A 46 15.60 -17.69 -7.76
N LEU A 47 15.14 -16.57 -7.17
CA LEU A 47 15.99 -15.58 -6.50
C LEU A 47 16.38 -16.00 -5.07
N GLY A 48 15.89 -17.13 -4.58
CA GLY A 48 16.11 -17.59 -3.20
C GLY A 48 15.44 -16.69 -2.16
N ALA A 49 14.33 -16.03 -2.52
CA ALA A 49 13.57 -15.23 -1.56
C ALA A 49 12.96 -16.12 -0.47
N ASP A 50 12.80 -15.57 0.73
CA ASP A 50 12.15 -16.25 1.86
C ASP A 50 10.62 -16.10 1.80
N SER A 51 10.11 -15.08 1.10
CA SER A 51 8.67 -14.86 0.92
C SER A 51 8.34 -13.93 -0.25
N LEU A 52 7.10 -13.99 -0.71
CA LEU A 52 6.51 -13.08 -1.69
C LEU A 52 5.29 -12.37 -1.05
N ASN A 53 5.19 -11.06 -1.26
CA ASN A 53 4.04 -10.27 -0.83
C ASN A 53 3.44 -9.52 -2.01
N PHE A 54 2.15 -9.71 -2.25
CA PHE A 54 1.37 -8.92 -3.18
C PHE A 54 0.67 -7.77 -2.48
N ASN A 55 0.84 -6.56 -3.01
CA ASN A 55 0.01 -5.41 -2.69
C ASN A 55 -0.82 -5.02 -3.89
N TRP A 56 -1.98 -4.42 -3.65
CA TRP A 56 -2.79 -3.86 -4.71
C TRP A 56 -2.30 -2.48 -5.11
N THR A 57 -2.43 -2.14 -6.40
CA THR A 57 -2.09 -0.81 -6.91
C THR A 57 -2.95 0.25 -6.23
N TRP A 58 -2.32 1.32 -5.77
CA TRP A 58 -3.03 2.46 -5.20
C TRP A 58 -3.62 3.31 -6.31
N PHE A 59 -4.86 3.72 -6.12
CA PHE A 59 -5.54 4.64 -7.01
C PHE A 59 -6.62 5.39 -6.25
N THR A 60 -7.10 6.48 -6.83
CA THR A 60 -8.29 7.20 -6.40
C THR A 60 -9.13 7.58 -7.61
N THR A 61 -10.34 8.07 -7.38
CA THR A 61 -11.18 8.64 -8.43
C THR A 61 -11.17 10.16 -8.33
N HIS A 62 -11.48 10.84 -9.44
CA HIS A 62 -11.61 12.30 -9.45
C HIS A 62 -12.48 12.81 -8.29
N ALA A 63 -13.67 12.23 -8.12
CA ALA A 63 -14.62 12.61 -7.09
C ALA A 63 -14.05 12.41 -5.67
N THR A 64 -13.29 11.34 -5.45
CA THR A 64 -12.68 11.03 -4.14
C THR A 64 -11.53 11.97 -3.84
N GLY A 65 -10.65 12.20 -4.82
CA GLY A 65 -9.54 13.14 -4.72
C GLY A 65 -10.01 14.57 -4.50
N ALA A 66 -10.97 15.06 -5.28
CA ALA A 66 -11.57 16.38 -5.11
C ALA A 66 -12.23 16.54 -3.73
N ALA A 67 -12.93 15.51 -3.24
CA ALA A 67 -13.51 15.52 -1.89
C ALA A 67 -12.42 15.59 -0.80
N HIS A 68 -11.28 14.91 -1.00
CA HIS A 68 -10.14 15.01 -0.09
C HIS A 68 -9.52 16.41 -0.12
N GLN A 69 -9.30 16.98 -1.30
CA GLN A 69 -8.78 18.33 -1.45
C GLN A 69 -9.66 19.37 -0.74
N GLN A 70 -10.97 19.30 -0.93
CA GLN A 70 -11.93 20.19 -0.23
C GLN A 70 -11.91 19.99 1.30
N LEU A 71 -11.78 18.74 1.75
CA LEU A 71 -11.68 18.43 3.18
C LEU A 71 -10.39 19.01 3.78
N MET A 72 -9.26 18.83 3.10
CA MET A 72 -7.96 19.31 3.55
C MET A 72 -7.91 20.85 3.61
N LYS A 73 -8.49 21.53 2.61
CA LYS A 73 -8.65 22.99 2.64
C LYS A 73 -9.50 23.45 3.81
N ARG A 74 -10.61 22.76 4.11
CA ARG A 74 -11.51 23.12 5.21
C ARG A 74 -10.87 22.92 6.59
N LEU A 75 -10.14 21.83 6.78
CA LEU A 75 -9.62 21.43 8.10
C LEU A 75 -8.27 22.08 8.42
N PHE A 76 -7.42 22.24 7.42
CA PHE A 76 -6.02 22.62 7.63
C PHE A 76 -5.57 23.80 6.77
N ASP A 77 -6.48 24.39 5.99
CA ASP A 77 -6.21 25.47 5.03
C ASP A 77 -5.17 25.12 3.94
N ILE A 78 -4.98 23.82 3.67
CA ILE A 78 -3.99 23.35 2.69
C ILE A 78 -4.63 23.02 1.34
N GLU A 79 -3.89 23.25 0.27
CA GLU A 79 -4.25 22.78 -1.07
C GLU A 79 -3.66 21.39 -1.31
N ALA A 80 -4.45 20.34 -1.04
CA ALA A 80 -3.99 18.97 -1.20
C ALA A 80 -4.17 18.48 -2.65
N LEU A 81 -3.08 18.46 -3.42
CA LEU A 81 -3.06 18.11 -4.84
C LEU A 81 -2.33 16.80 -5.14
N SER A 82 -1.63 16.22 -4.16
CA SER A 82 -0.81 15.01 -4.34
C SER A 82 -1.63 13.78 -4.75
N TRP A 83 -2.96 13.84 -4.70
CA TRP A 83 -3.84 12.77 -5.16
C TRP A 83 -3.96 12.65 -6.68
N ARG A 84 -3.69 13.73 -7.43
CA ARG A 84 -3.91 13.79 -8.89
C ARG A 84 -3.16 12.70 -9.67
N PRO A 85 -1.88 12.39 -9.39
CA PRO A 85 -1.17 11.31 -10.10
C PRO A 85 -1.74 9.92 -9.85
N PHE A 86 -2.53 9.74 -8.80
CA PHE A 86 -3.21 8.48 -8.48
C PHE A 86 -4.64 8.44 -9.03
N GLU A 87 -5.10 9.50 -9.70
CA GLU A 87 -6.41 9.54 -10.34
C GLU A 87 -6.47 8.48 -11.44
N SER A 88 -7.50 7.64 -11.37
CA SER A 88 -7.66 6.56 -12.30
C SER A 88 -9.13 6.29 -12.60
N ASP A 89 -9.42 6.23 -13.89
CA ASP A 89 -10.71 5.83 -14.45
C ASP A 89 -10.72 4.35 -14.84
N LEU A 90 -9.95 3.50 -14.12
CA LEU A 90 -9.80 2.07 -14.40
C LEU A 90 -11.14 1.29 -14.52
N VAL A 91 -12.28 1.90 -14.13
CA VAL A 91 -13.59 1.27 -14.07
C VAL A 91 -14.51 1.58 -15.26
N MET A 92 -14.21 2.55 -16.12
CA MET A 92 -15.19 3.04 -17.11
C MET A 92 -15.11 2.39 -18.51
N ASP A 93 -14.28 1.35 -18.69
CA ASP A 93 -14.03 0.72 -20.00
C ASP A 93 -14.32 -0.80 -19.96
N PRO A 94 -15.23 -1.32 -20.82
CA PRO A 94 -15.49 -2.76 -20.95
C PRO A 94 -14.26 -3.62 -21.24
N GLU A 95 -13.25 -3.11 -21.96
CA GLU A 95 -11.99 -3.83 -22.18
C GLU A 95 -11.19 -3.99 -20.88
N LYS A 96 -11.22 -2.98 -20.00
CA LYS A 96 -10.58 -3.04 -18.69
C LYS A 96 -11.27 -4.03 -17.75
N ARG A 97 -12.59 -4.23 -17.90
CA ARG A 97 -13.33 -5.23 -17.12
C ARG A 97 -12.87 -6.66 -17.40
N ARG A 98 -12.51 -6.99 -18.66
CA ARG A 98 -11.90 -8.29 -19.00
C ARG A 98 -10.57 -8.54 -18.29
N ARG A 99 -9.79 -7.48 -18.03
CA ARG A 99 -8.54 -7.58 -17.26
C ARG A 99 -8.80 -7.92 -15.79
N LEU A 100 -9.96 -7.53 -15.25
CA LEU A 100 -10.36 -7.89 -13.89
C LEU A 100 -10.61 -9.40 -13.77
N ASP A 101 -11.23 -10.02 -14.78
CA ASP A 101 -11.42 -11.47 -14.81
C ASP A 101 -10.07 -12.20 -14.88
N GLY A 102 -9.10 -11.69 -15.64
CA GLY A 102 -7.74 -12.19 -15.62
C GLY A 102 -7.07 -12.11 -14.25
N ILE A 103 -7.27 -11.02 -13.49
CA ILE A 103 -6.80 -10.94 -12.09
C ILE A 103 -7.48 -12.01 -11.22
N ARG A 104 -8.80 -12.25 -11.41
CA ARG A 104 -9.53 -13.29 -10.65
C ARG A 104 -8.92 -14.67 -10.88
N GLU A 105 -8.66 -15.03 -12.13
CA GLU A 105 -8.04 -16.30 -12.51
C GLU A 105 -6.66 -16.47 -11.88
N GLN A 106 -5.82 -15.43 -11.93
CA GLN A 106 -4.49 -15.43 -11.33
C GLN A 106 -4.54 -15.59 -9.80
N LEU A 107 -5.50 -14.95 -9.13
CA LEU A 107 -5.69 -15.14 -7.68
C LEU A 107 -6.16 -16.56 -7.33
N ILE A 108 -7.01 -17.18 -8.15
CA ILE A 108 -7.43 -18.59 -7.96
C ILE A 108 -6.21 -19.51 -8.12
N GLN A 109 -5.38 -19.26 -9.12
CA GLN A 109 -4.16 -20.02 -9.35
C GLN A 109 -3.16 -19.87 -8.20
N LEU A 110 -2.94 -18.64 -7.71
CA LEU A 110 -2.09 -18.36 -6.55
C LEU A 110 -2.57 -19.09 -5.29
N LYS A 111 -3.88 -19.05 -4.99
CA LYS A 111 -4.47 -19.76 -3.83
C LYS A 111 -4.46 -21.28 -3.96
N SER A 112 -4.35 -21.78 -5.18
CA SER A 112 -4.25 -23.22 -5.45
C SER A 112 -2.80 -23.70 -5.44
N ASN A 113 -1.83 -22.80 -5.24
CA ASN A 113 -0.42 -23.14 -5.18
C ASN A 113 -0.16 -24.12 -4.02
N ARG A 114 0.52 -25.22 -4.32
CA ARG A 114 0.86 -26.26 -3.32
C ARG A 114 2.33 -26.23 -2.91
N GLU A 115 3.10 -25.32 -3.50
CA GLU A 115 4.51 -25.19 -3.18
C GLU A 115 4.71 -24.62 -1.77
N ASN A 116 5.75 -25.10 -1.10
CA ASN A 116 6.11 -24.66 0.25
C ASN A 116 6.83 -23.30 0.20
N PHE A 117 6.11 -22.25 -0.18
CA PHE A 117 6.64 -20.89 -0.31
C PHE A 117 5.66 -19.88 0.27
N LEU A 118 6.14 -19.03 1.19
CA LEU A 118 5.28 -18.09 1.89
C LEU A 118 4.84 -16.95 0.95
N ILE A 119 3.57 -16.98 0.56
CA ILE A 119 2.94 -15.92 -0.23
C ILE A 119 1.92 -15.19 0.65
N THR A 120 1.95 -13.87 0.60
CA THR A 120 0.98 -13.03 1.32
C THR A 120 0.31 -12.03 0.40
N LEU A 121 -0.95 -11.70 0.70
CA LEU A 121 -1.77 -10.74 -0.05
C LEU A 121 -2.31 -9.66 0.89
N SER A 122 -2.08 -8.38 0.57
CA SER A 122 -2.56 -7.24 1.36
C SER A 122 -3.13 -6.11 0.49
N PRO A 123 -4.40 -5.70 0.71
CA PRO A 123 -5.43 -6.40 1.49
C PRO A 123 -5.76 -7.79 0.95
N ASN A 124 -6.32 -8.66 1.80
CA ASN A 124 -6.92 -9.93 1.36
C ASN A 124 -8.22 -9.71 0.59
N VAL A 125 -8.09 -9.34 -0.68
CA VAL A 125 -9.19 -9.26 -1.64
C VAL A 125 -9.41 -10.66 -2.22
N LYS A 126 -10.62 -11.20 -2.09
CA LYS A 126 -10.95 -12.50 -2.68
C LYS A 126 -11.22 -12.38 -4.18
N PRO A 127 -11.07 -13.45 -4.97
CA PRO A 127 -11.36 -13.44 -6.41
C PRO A 127 -12.74 -12.85 -6.75
N GLU A 128 -13.78 -13.20 -6.00
CA GLU A 128 -15.12 -12.67 -6.20
C GLU A 128 -15.22 -11.14 -5.97
N GLU A 129 -14.33 -10.57 -5.14
CA GLU A 129 -14.31 -9.17 -4.76
C GLU A 129 -13.42 -8.28 -5.64
N VAL A 130 -12.65 -8.85 -6.58
CA VAL A 130 -11.70 -8.11 -7.45
C VAL A 130 -12.39 -6.95 -8.14
N GLU A 131 -13.55 -7.18 -8.74
CA GLU A 131 -14.29 -6.13 -9.42
C GLU A 131 -14.69 -5.01 -8.48
N ARG A 132 -15.14 -5.36 -7.27
CA ARG A 132 -15.52 -4.40 -6.23
C ARG A 132 -14.33 -3.55 -5.76
N TYR A 133 -13.12 -4.12 -5.76
CA TYR A 133 -11.90 -3.37 -5.45
C TYR A 133 -11.71 -2.18 -6.37
N TYR A 134 -12.06 -2.30 -7.65
CA TYR A 134 -11.94 -1.20 -8.59
C TYR A 134 -13.21 -0.33 -8.59
N THR A 135 -14.41 -0.93 -8.58
CA THR A 135 -15.67 -0.22 -8.82
C THR A 135 -16.28 0.48 -7.61
N ASP A 136 -16.01 -0.01 -6.40
CA ASP A 136 -16.54 0.55 -5.15
C ASP A 136 -15.39 1.09 -4.30
N ILE A 137 -14.94 2.31 -4.61
CA ILE A 137 -13.82 2.96 -3.92
C ILE A 137 -14.01 3.02 -2.40
N ARG A 138 -15.25 3.00 -1.89
CA ARG A 138 -15.54 3.09 -0.44
C ARG A 138 -15.56 1.73 0.26
N TYR A 139 -15.51 0.62 -0.50
CA TYR A 139 -15.43 -0.70 0.09
C TYR A 139 -14.09 -0.89 0.81
N THR A 140 -14.15 -1.28 2.09
CA THR A 140 -12.98 -1.26 3.00
C THR A 140 -12.40 -2.62 3.31
N PHE A 141 -12.97 -3.71 2.77
CA PHE A 141 -12.48 -5.07 3.00
C PHE A 141 -12.26 -5.37 4.50
N GLY A 142 -13.19 -4.91 5.35
CA GLY A 142 -13.14 -5.12 6.80
C GLY A 142 -12.32 -4.10 7.61
N SER A 143 -11.70 -3.10 6.98
CA SER A 143 -10.89 -2.08 7.68
C SER A 143 -11.61 -0.73 7.75
N ASP A 144 -12.37 -0.48 8.82
CA ASP A 144 -13.21 0.74 8.90
C ASP A 144 -12.48 1.99 9.42
N ARG A 145 -11.23 1.84 9.90
CA ARG A 145 -10.42 2.90 10.53
C ARG A 145 -8.94 2.73 10.20
N CYS A 146 -8.23 3.84 10.06
CA CYS A 146 -6.77 3.84 9.93
C CYS A 146 -6.13 4.05 11.32
N TYR A 147 -5.24 3.15 11.75
CA TYR A 147 -4.47 3.30 13.00
C TYR A 147 -3.02 3.72 12.77
N ALA A 148 -2.57 3.75 11.52
CA ALA A 148 -1.16 3.99 11.16
C ALA A 148 -0.61 5.30 11.75
N VAL A 149 -1.39 6.37 11.76
CA VAL A 149 -0.93 7.69 12.23
C VAL A 149 -0.70 7.78 13.75
N TRP A 150 -1.04 6.74 14.51
CA TRP A 150 -0.68 6.59 15.93
C TRP A 150 0.53 5.69 16.15
N LEU A 151 0.88 4.86 15.17
CA LEU A 151 1.96 3.88 15.25
C LEU A 151 3.23 4.33 14.51
N LYS A 152 3.07 5.16 13.47
CA LYS A 152 4.17 5.60 12.61
C LYS A 152 3.98 7.01 12.06
N SER A 153 5.12 7.64 11.80
CA SER A 153 5.26 8.92 11.10
C SER A 153 6.21 8.76 9.94
N TYR A 154 6.21 9.72 9.04
CA TYR A 154 7.11 9.76 7.90
C TYR A 154 7.91 11.05 7.93
N VAL A 155 9.23 10.90 7.80
CA VAL A 155 10.16 12.02 7.62
C VAL A 155 10.57 12.00 6.15
N LEU A 156 10.21 13.05 5.42
CA LEU A 156 10.57 13.25 4.01
C LEU A 156 12.06 13.62 3.90
N PRO A 157 12.67 13.48 2.71
CA PRO A 157 14.10 13.77 2.52
C PRO A 157 14.55 15.19 2.92
N ASN A 158 13.64 16.16 2.90
CA ASN A 158 13.88 17.54 3.32
C ASN A 158 13.67 17.78 4.83
N GLY A 159 13.42 16.73 5.62
CA GLY A 159 13.16 16.79 7.06
C GLY A 159 11.71 17.04 7.45
N ASP A 160 10.80 17.25 6.49
CA ASP A 160 9.38 17.45 6.79
C ASP A 160 8.76 16.19 7.37
N VAL A 161 7.92 16.36 8.39
CA VAL A 161 7.21 15.29 9.07
C VAL A 161 5.74 15.29 8.65
N THR A 162 5.27 14.18 8.11
CA THR A 162 3.89 14.00 7.63
C THR A 162 3.27 12.71 8.19
N PRO A 163 1.95 12.71 8.49
CA PRO A 163 1.21 11.49 8.82
C PRO A 163 0.93 10.59 7.61
N CYS A 164 1.04 11.09 6.39
CA CYS A 164 0.75 10.34 5.17
C CYS A 164 1.88 10.56 4.15
N PRO A 165 2.63 9.50 3.77
CA PRO A 165 3.71 9.61 2.82
C PRO A 165 3.19 9.62 1.37
N ASP A 166 2.03 9.00 1.14
CA ASP A 166 1.42 8.83 -0.19
C ASP A 166 0.75 10.12 -0.66
N TYR A 167 0.23 10.92 0.30
CA TYR A 167 -0.35 12.24 0.08
C TYR A 167 0.30 13.25 1.03
N PRO A 168 1.57 13.65 0.78
CA PRO A 168 2.37 14.45 1.70
C PRO A 168 2.02 15.94 1.68
N ASP A 169 0.76 16.31 1.43
CA ASP A 169 0.31 17.71 1.39
C ASP A 169 0.24 18.34 2.80
N PHE A 170 0.04 17.53 3.85
CA PHE A 170 0.01 17.98 5.23
C PHE A 170 1.36 17.81 5.91
N ILE A 171 2.04 18.93 6.18
CA ILE A 171 3.28 18.93 6.95
C ILE A 171 2.97 19.30 8.40
N ALA A 172 3.33 18.42 9.34
CA ALA A 172 3.14 18.65 10.78
C ALA A 172 4.28 19.47 11.41
N GLY A 173 5.46 19.47 10.78
CA GLY A 173 6.66 20.15 11.24
C GLY A 173 7.90 19.69 10.47
N ASN A 174 9.08 20.20 10.81
CA ASN A 174 10.35 19.78 10.20
C ASN A 174 11.41 19.45 11.28
N ILE A 175 12.07 18.30 11.18
CA ILE A 175 13.04 17.82 12.18
C ILE A 175 14.34 18.65 12.24
N LEU A 176 14.62 19.45 11.22
CA LEU A 176 15.75 20.38 11.20
C LEU A 176 15.49 21.62 12.05
N GLN A 177 14.24 21.86 12.44
CA GLN A 177 13.80 23.05 13.20
C GLN A 177 13.35 22.72 14.62
N GLN A 178 12.81 21.52 14.86
CA GLN A 178 12.24 21.12 16.15
C GLN A 178 12.39 19.61 16.38
N PRO A 179 12.58 19.14 17.63
CA PRO A 179 12.70 17.73 17.94
C PRO A 179 11.49 16.92 17.48
N PHE A 180 11.71 15.75 16.87
CA PHE A 180 10.64 14.91 16.32
C PHE A 180 9.48 14.65 17.31
N MET A 181 9.80 14.39 18.58
CA MET A 181 8.78 14.09 19.59
C MET A 181 7.89 15.30 19.92
N GLU A 182 8.38 16.53 19.75
CA GLU A 182 7.59 17.75 19.88
C GLU A 182 6.66 17.92 18.67
N ILE A 183 7.11 17.55 17.46
CA ILE A 183 6.26 17.53 16.25
C ILE A 183 5.14 16.50 16.40
N TRP A 184 5.53 15.26 16.70
CA TRP A 184 4.63 14.11 16.77
C TRP A 184 3.55 14.27 17.84
N ASN A 185 3.87 14.94 18.96
CA ASN A 185 2.93 15.26 20.04
C ASN A 185 2.42 16.71 19.99
N GLY A 186 2.78 17.47 18.96
CA GLY A 186 2.36 18.84 18.77
C GLY A 186 0.89 18.95 18.37
N GLU A 187 0.31 20.14 18.57
CA GLU A 187 -1.13 20.35 18.32
C GLU A 187 -1.52 20.13 16.86
N ARG A 188 -0.64 20.44 15.90
CA ARG A 188 -0.91 20.20 14.48
C ARG A 188 -1.11 18.71 14.18
N TYR A 189 -0.23 17.85 14.68
CA TYR A 189 -0.34 16.40 14.51
C TYR A 189 -1.51 15.81 15.32
N LYS A 190 -1.71 16.26 16.56
CA LYS A 190 -2.87 15.86 17.38
C LYS A 190 -4.19 16.24 16.73
N HIS A 191 -4.28 17.43 16.12
CA HIS A 191 -5.46 17.87 15.39
C HIS A 191 -5.76 16.94 14.21
N TRP A 192 -4.75 16.60 13.40
CA TRP A 192 -4.90 15.60 12.34
C TRP A 192 -5.48 14.28 12.86
N ARG A 193 -4.93 13.73 13.96
CA ARG A 193 -5.43 12.49 14.58
C ARG A 193 -6.86 12.62 15.09
N ARG A 194 -7.24 13.76 15.69
CA ARG A 194 -8.62 14.03 16.13
C ARG A 194 -9.58 14.02 14.96
N GLU A 195 -9.23 14.70 13.87
CA GLU A 195 -10.05 14.74 12.65
C GLU A 195 -10.19 13.36 11.99
N LEU A 196 -9.08 12.62 11.86
CA LEU A 196 -9.10 11.27 11.30
C LEU A 196 -9.93 10.33 12.18
N ARG A 197 -9.78 10.38 13.51
CA ARG A 197 -10.55 9.54 14.44
C ARG A 197 -12.05 9.81 14.33
N ALA A 198 -12.45 11.08 14.24
CA ALA A 198 -13.86 11.47 14.14
C ALA A 198 -14.50 10.97 12.83
N ARG A 199 -13.76 11.02 11.72
CA ARG A 199 -14.24 10.60 10.40
C ARG A 199 -13.98 9.12 10.09
N LYS A 200 -13.20 8.45 10.94
CA LYS A 200 -12.58 7.13 10.74
C LYS A 200 -11.55 7.07 9.61
N LEU A 201 -11.88 7.63 8.44
CA LEU A 201 -11.06 7.67 7.23
C LEU A 201 -11.21 9.03 6.52
N PHE A 202 -10.14 9.50 5.89
CA PHE A 202 -10.25 10.57 4.89
C PHE A 202 -10.54 9.97 3.50
N PRO A 203 -11.06 10.77 2.53
CA PRO A 203 -11.53 10.20 1.27
C PRO A 203 -10.48 9.39 0.50
N VAL A 204 -9.21 9.83 0.46
CA VAL A 204 -8.13 9.07 -0.22
C VAL A 204 -7.63 7.85 0.54
N CYS A 205 -8.07 7.61 1.78
CA CYS A 205 -7.56 6.51 2.59
C CYS A 205 -8.04 5.13 2.12
N TYR A 206 -9.13 5.04 1.33
CA TYR A 206 -9.77 3.76 1.01
C TYR A 206 -8.93 2.78 0.16
N ARG A 207 -7.86 3.25 -0.48
CA ARG A 207 -6.91 2.42 -1.25
C ARG A 207 -5.46 2.56 -0.78
N CYS A 208 -5.23 3.24 0.34
CA CYS A 208 -3.92 3.36 0.95
C CYS A 208 -3.49 2.03 1.58
N CYS A 209 -2.21 1.66 1.48
CA CYS A 209 -1.69 0.45 2.12
C CYS A 209 -1.85 0.46 3.65
N ASP A 210 -1.80 1.64 4.25
CA ASP A 210 -1.82 1.80 5.70
C ASP A 210 -3.18 1.48 6.33
N LEU A 211 -4.24 1.50 5.52
CA LEU A 211 -5.56 1.03 5.93
C LEU A 211 -5.58 -0.48 6.18
N PHE A 212 -4.77 -1.24 5.43
CA PHE A 212 -4.83 -2.70 5.37
C PHE A 212 -3.69 -3.41 6.12
N LEU A 213 -2.96 -2.70 6.98
CA LEU A 213 -1.82 -3.25 7.72
C LEU A 213 -2.14 -4.50 8.54
N SER A 214 -3.39 -4.63 9.02
CA SER A 214 -3.89 -5.81 9.74
C SER A 214 -4.70 -6.77 8.87
N ASN A 215 -4.90 -6.47 7.60
CA ASN A 215 -5.62 -7.30 6.64
C ASN A 215 -4.62 -7.96 5.67
N ILE A 216 -3.99 -9.04 6.15
CA ILE A 216 -3.01 -9.82 5.39
C ILE A 216 -3.49 -11.27 5.36
N ALA A 217 -3.64 -11.83 4.17
CA ALA A 217 -3.80 -13.28 4.02
C ALA A 217 -2.47 -13.95 3.73
N VAL A 218 -2.28 -15.12 4.32
CA VAL A 218 -1.30 -16.11 3.87
C VAL A 218 -2.05 -17.02 2.90
N ILE A 219 -1.55 -17.14 1.67
CA ILE A 219 -2.17 -17.91 0.60
C ILE A 219 -1.27 -19.07 0.17
#